data_AF-A0A516NXT2-F1
#
_entry.id   AF-A0A516NXT2-F1
#
_cell.length_a   1.000
_cell.length_b   1.000
_cell.length_c   1.000
_cell.angle_alpha   90.00
_cell.angle_beta   90.00
_cell.angle_gamma   90.00
#
_symmetry.space_group_name_H-M   'P 1'
#
loop_
_entity.id
_entity.type
_entity.pdbx_description
1 polymer ?
#
loop_
_entity_poly.entity_id
_entity_poly.type
_entity_poly.pdbx_seq_one_letter_code
_entity_poly.pdbx_strand_id
1 'polypeptide(L)'
;MEQRAGLVGRNLPTEGWPPNGCLIKRDPQGDISRCSYYDADGIATKRVDLTGKPHYDKATGMDIPTPHVVDIVGNVDPKTGKVYASTDSSSTRPALPGEIP
;
A
#
# COMPACT_ATOMS: atom_id res chain seq x y z
N MET A 1 -20.97 -10.48 1.49
CA MET A 1 -19.96 -11.23 2.25
C MET A 1 -18.76 -10.32 2.45
N GLU A 2 -18.66 -9.65 3.59
CA GLU A 2 -17.44 -8.94 3.98
C GLU A 2 -16.43 -9.99 4.48
N GLN A 3 -15.52 -10.42 3.62
CA GLN A 3 -14.44 -11.30 4.03
C GLN A 3 -13.32 -10.44 4.63
N ARG A 4 -13.18 -10.53 5.95
CA ARG A 4 -12.13 -9.88 6.74
C ARG A 4 -10.82 -10.62 6.49
N ALA A 5 -10.03 -10.15 5.54
CA ALA A 5 -8.62 -10.54 5.46
C ALA A 5 -7.89 -9.95 6.68
N GLY A 6 -7.36 -10.84 7.51
CA GLY A 6 -6.73 -10.51 8.79
C GLY A 6 -5.50 -9.64 8.58
N LEU A 7 -5.48 -8.48 9.21
CA LEU A 7 -4.29 -7.64 9.34
C LEU A 7 -3.29 -8.35 10.27
N VAL A 8 -2.29 -9.03 9.72
CA VAL A 8 -1.16 -9.54 10.50
C VAL A 8 -0.12 -8.42 10.66
N GLY A 9 -0.37 -7.52 11.61
CA GLY A 9 0.59 -6.48 12.03
C GLY A 9 0.73 -5.26 11.11
N ARG A 10 1.85 -4.53 11.24
CA ARG A 10 2.19 -3.32 10.47
C ARG A 10 2.45 -3.57 8.97
N ASN A 11 2.51 -4.85 8.57
CA ASN A 11 2.84 -5.24 7.21
C ASN A 11 1.59 -5.23 6.33
N LEU A 12 1.78 -4.83 5.07
CA LEU A 12 0.70 -4.88 4.08
C LEU A 12 0.38 -6.36 3.84
N PRO A 13 -0.91 -6.75 3.88
CA PRO A 13 -1.29 -8.11 3.53
C PRO A 13 -0.92 -8.35 2.05
N THR A 14 -0.15 -9.42 1.82
CA THR A 14 0.38 -9.80 0.51
C THR A 14 -0.62 -10.51 -0.38
N GLU A 15 -1.66 -11.13 0.21
CA GLU A 15 -2.55 -12.07 -0.47
C GLU A 15 -3.95 -12.02 0.16
N GLY A 16 -4.96 -12.51 -0.57
CA GLY A 16 -6.30 -12.76 -0.03
C GLY A 16 -7.26 -11.57 -0.06
N TRP A 17 -6.95 -10.53 -0.84
CA TRP A 17 -7.86 -9.40 -1.07
C TRP A 17 -8.59 -9.54 -2.42
N PRO A 18 -9.75 -8.87 -2.59
CA PRO A 18 -10.49 -8.92 -3.83
C PRO A 18 -9.59 -8.54 -5.01
N PRO A 19 -9.51 -9.38 -6.05
CA PRO A 19 -8.67 -9.11 -7.20
C PRO A 19 -9.09 -7.83 -7.89
N ASN A 20 -8.12 -7.06 -8.39
CA ASN A 20 -8.32 -5.75 -9.01
C ASN A 20 -9.03 -4.72 -8.09
N GLY A 21 -8.96 -4.92 -6.78
CA GLY A 21 -9.61 -4.08 -5.78
C GLY A 21 -8.68 -3.06 -5.14
N CYS A 22 -9.28 -2.14 -4.37
CA CYS A 22 -8.56 -1.36 -3.38
C CYS A 22 -9.09 -1.61 -1.96
N LEU A 23 -8.18 -1.86 -1.03
CA LEU A 23 -8.46 -1.81 0.40
C LEU A 23 -8.43 -0.36 0.89
N ILE A 24 -9.61 0.16 1.19
CA ILE A 24 -9.79 1.49 1.78
C ILE A 24 -9.60 1.42 3.29
N LYS A 25 -8.71 2.25 3.82
CA LYS A 25 -8.60 2.52 5.26
C LYS A 25 -9.11 3.92 5.56
N ARG A 26 -9.97 4.02 6.56
CA ARG A 26 -10.49 5.29 7.07
C ARG A 26 -9.77 5.69 8.36
N ASP A 27 -9.66 6.98 8.58
CA ASP A 27 -9.23 7.54 9.85
C ASP A 27 -10.37 7.51 10.90
N PRO A 28 -10.13 7.93 12.16
CA PRO A 28 -11.19 7.94 13.18
C PRO A 28 -12.38 8.87 12.89
N GLN A 29 -12.21 9.84 11.99
CA GLN A 29 -13.27 10.78 11.56
C GLN A 29 -14.14 10.17 10.45
N GLY A 30 -13.66 9.09 9.82
CA GLY A 30 -14.35 8.37 8.74
C GLY A 30 -13.86 8.76 7.34
N ASP A 31 -12.91 9.69 7.25
CA ASP A 31 -12.30 10.12 6.00
C ASP A 31 -11.33 9.05 5.49
N ILE A 32 -11.16 8.93 4.17
CA ILE A 32 -10.24 7.97 3.59
C ILE A 32 -8.81 8.46 3.86
N SER A 33 -8.04 7.65 4.60
CA SER A 33 -6.63 7.94 4.89
C SER A 33 -5.69 7.30 3.89
N ARG A 34 -6.05 6.11 3.37
CA ARG A 34 -5.26 5.42 2.33
C ARG A 34 -6.05 4.38 1.55
N CYS A 35 -5.50 4.02 0.41
CA CYS A 35 -6.00 2.99 -0.51
C CYS A 35 -4.84 2.06 -0.92
N SER A 36 -4.94 0.76 -0.65
CA SER A 36 -3.97 -0.26 -1.13
C SER A 36 -4.56 -1.01 -2.32
N TYR A 37 -3.89 -0.96 -3.47
CA TYR A 37 -4.35 -1.59 -4.71
C TYR A 37 -3.80 -3.00 -4.85
N TYR A 38 -4.61 -3.90 -5.41
CA TYR A 38 -4.28 -5.31 -5.63
C TYR A 38 -4.44 -5.69 -7.10
N ASP A 39 -3.60 -6.59 -7.59
CA ASP A 39 -3.69 -7.15 -8.94
C ASP A 39 -4.74 -8.27 -9.04
N ALA A 40 -4.76 -8.97 -10.19
CA ALA A 40 -5.71 -10.05 -10.47
C ALA A 40 -5.52 -11.29 -9.60
N ASP A 41 -4.35 -11.47 -8.99
CA ASP A 41 -4.03 -12.57 -8.08
C ASP A 41 -4.28 -12.17 -6.61
N GLY A 42 -4.72 -10.92 -6.37
CA GLY A 42 -4.96 -10.38 -5.04
C GLY A 42 -3.67 -9.99 -4.31
N ILE A 43 -2.59 -9.73 -5.06
CA ILE A 43 -1.30 -9.27 -4.55
C ILE A 43 -1.25 -7.75 -4.53
N ALA A 44 -0.78 -7.19 -3.42
CA ALA A 44 -0.69 -5.74 -3.27
C ALA A 44 0.39 -5.15 -4.20
N THR A 45 0.03 -4.16 -5.01
CA THR A 45 0.91 -3.55 -6.03
C THR A 45 1.39 -2.16 -5.65
N LYS A 46 0.52 -1.37 -5.02
CA LYS A 46 0.85 -0.02 -4.55
C LYS A 46 -0.05 0.42 -3.41
N ARG A 47 0.39 1.45 -2.70
CA ARG A 47 -0.38 2.15 -1.67
C ARG A 47 -0.44 3.64 -1.99
N VAL A 48 -1.63 4.20 -1.90
CA VAL A 48 -1.89 5.63 -2.04
C VAL A 48 -2.29 6.16 -0.68
N ASP A 49 -1.42 6.95 -0.06
CA ASP A 49 -1.68 7.59 1.22
C ASP A 49 -2.22 9.00 0.95
N LEU A 50 -3.46 9.27 1.39
CA LEU A 50 -4.18 10.53 1.11
C LEU A 50 -3.96 11.57 2.20
N THR A 51 -3.81 11.12 3.43
CA THR A 51 -3.58 11.97 4.61
C THR A 51 -2.47 11.38 5.48
N GLY A 52 -1.90 12.21 6.34
CA GLY A 52 -0.86 11.81 7.29
C GLY A 52 0.53 12.31 6.90
N LYS A 53 1.55 11.62 7.42
CA LYS A 53 2.95 12.07 7.33
C LYS A 53 3.50 11.97 5.89
N PRO A 54 4.41 12.87 5.49
CA PRO A 54 5.22 12.68 4.30
C PRO A 54 5.99 11.36 4.35
N HIS A 55 6.37 10.86 3.18
CA HIS A 55 7.21 9.67 3.06
C HIS A 55 8.51 9.99 2.32
N TYR A 56 9.61 9.58 2.91
CA TYR A 56 10.94 9.80 2.35
C TYR A 56 11.16 8.92 1.12
N ASP A 57 11.48 9.56 -0.01
CA ASP A 57 11.94 8.89 -1.21
C ASP A 57 13.47 8.78 -1.23
N LYS A 58 13.98 7.56 -1.20
CA LYS A 58 15.43 7.31 -1.26
C LYS A 58 16.04 7.61 -2.62
N ALA A 59 15.26 7.59 -3.70
CA ALA A 59 15.79 7.86 -5.04
C ALA A 59 16.15 9.35 -5.20
N THR A 60 15.27 10.23 -4.73
CA THR A 60 15.48 11.69 -4.79
C THR A 60 16.08 12.29 -3.52
N GLY A 61 16.03 11.57 -2.40
CA GLY A 61 16.51 12.03 -1.10
C GLY A 61 15.59 13.06 -0.43
N MET A 62 14.31 13.09 -0.80
CA MET A 62 13.34 14.10 -0.35
C MET A 62 12.11 13.46 0.30
N ASP A 63 11.49 14.18 1.24
CA ASP A 63 10.17 13.84 1.76
C ASP A 63 9.07 14.26 0.79
N ILE A 64 8.22 13.32 0.40
CA ILE A 64 7.08 13.55 -0.48
C ILE A 64 5.81 13.67 0.39
N PRO A 65 5.11 14.82 0.39
CA PRO A 65 3.91 15.01 1.20
C PRO A 65 2.74 14.17 0.67
N THR A 66 1.73 13.92 1.51
CA THR A 66 0.45 13.36 1.05
C THR A 66 -0.33 14.41 0.23
N PRO A 67 -1.09 14.01 -0.81
CA PRO A 67 -1.29 12.64 -1.26
C PRO A 67 -0.10 12.09 -2.08
N HIS A 68 0.36 10.90 -1.74
CA HIS A 68 1.47 10.23 -2.43
C HIS A 68 1.22 8.74 -2.65
N VAL A 69 1.98 8.17 -3.58
CA VAL A 69 2.00 6.75 -3.92
C VAL A 69 3.34 6.16 -3.51
N VAL A 70 3.30 4.92 -3.04
CA VAL A 70 4.47 4.07 -2.88
C VAL A 70 4.16 2.69 -3.45
N ASP A 71 5.07 2.18 -4.27
CA ASP A 71 4.95 0.85 -4.84
C ASP A 71 5.22 -0.22 -3.78
N ILE A 72 4.62 -1.39 -3.97
CA ILE A 72 4.77 -2.54 -3.08
C ILE A 72 5.55 -3.60 -3.83
N VAL A 73 6.61 -4.10 -3.20
CA VAL A 73 7.44 -5.19 -3.69
C VAL A 73 7.25 -6.43 -2.81
N GLY A 74 7.15 -7.58 -3.47
CA GLY A 74 7.15 -8.88 -2.81
C GLY A 74 8.57 -9.35 -2.53
N ASN A 75 8.92 -9.49 -1.25
CA ASN A 75 10.18 -10.07 -0.82
C ASN A 75 9.96 -11.53 -0.45
N VAL A 76 10.79 -12.42 -0.99
CA VAL A 76 10.75 -13.85 -0.65
C VAL A 76 11.77 -14.13 0.44
N ASP A 77 11.34 -14.73 1.55
CA ASP A 77 12.25 -15.28 2.54
C ASP A 77 12.93 -16.53 1.96
N PRO A 78 14.26 -16.51 1.75
CA PRO A 78 14.96 -17.61 1.10
C PRO A 78 14.99 -18.89 1.94
N LYS A 79 14.71 -18.83 3.24
CA LYS A 79 14.69 -20.00 4.13
C LYS A 79 13.34 -20.69 4.17
N THR A 80 12.26 -19.93 4.05
CA THR A 80 10.89 -20.43 4.23
C THR A 80 10.04 -20.40 2.95
N GLY A 81 10.49 -19.69 1.92
CA GLY A 81 9.74 -19.46 0.68
C GLY A 81 8.56 -18.50 0.83
N LYS A 82 8.35 -17.92 2.02
CA LYS A 82 7.23 -17.02 2.29
C LYS A 82 7.42 -15.67 1.62
N VAL A 83 6.37 -15.16 1.00
CA VAL A 83 6.34 -13.82 0.40
C VAL A 83 5.86 -12.79 1.43
N TYR A 84 6.54 -11.66 1.50
CA TYR A 84 6.20 -10.52 2.35
C TYR A 84 6.16 -9.24 1.53
N ALA A 85 5.12 -8.44 1.69
CA ALA A 85 4.97 -7.16 1.01
C ALA A 85 5.75 -6.12 1.80
N SER A 86 6.60 -5.40 1.10
CA SER A 86 7.27 -4.21 1.61
C SER A 86 6.96 -3.05 0.67
N THR A 87 6.87 -1.85 1.22
CA THR A 87 6.92 -0.64 0.40
C THR A 87 8.31 -0.48 -0.20
N ASP A 88 8.41 -0.12 -1.46
CA ASP A 88 9.64 0.32 -2.09
C ASP A 88 9.91 1.78 -1.73
N SER A 89 10.84 1.99 -0.80
CA SER A 89 11.22 3.33 -0.32
C SER A 89 11.88 4.23 -1.38
N SER A 90 12.18 3.73 -2.57
CA SER A 90 12.72 4.50 -3.71
C SER A 90 11.68 4.80 -4.79
N SER A 91 10.42 4.44 -4.57
CA SER A 91 9.32 4.62 -5.53
C SER A 91 8.36 5.75 -5.15
N THR A 92 8.60 6.42 -4.01
CA THR A 92 7.63 7.36 -3.46
C THR A 92 7.50 8.58 -4.38
N ARG A 93 6.26 8.88 -4.78
CA ARG A 93 5.95 10.01 -5.68
C ARG A 93 4.61 10.66 -5.34
N PRO A 94 4.35 11.91 -5.75
CA PRO A 94 3.02 12.49 -5.67
C PRO A 94 1.96 11.59 -6.34
N ALA A 95 0.76 11.55 -5.76
CA ALA A 95 -0.36 10.83 -6.34
C ALA A 95 -0.92 11.56 -7.56
N LEU A 96 -1.26 10.80 -8.60
CA LEU A 96 -1.98 11.35 -9.74
C LEU A 96 -3.47 11.52 -9.37
N PRO A 97 -4.19 12.48 -9.98
CA PRO A 97 -5.61 12.69 -9.69
C PRO A 97 -6.49 11.44 -9.85
N GLY A 98 -6.19 10.58 -10.84
CA GLY A 98 -6.92 9.33 -11.06
C GLY A 98 -6.59 8.18 -10.10
N GLU A 99 -5.62 8.35 -9.19
CA GLU A 99 -5.25 7.36 -8.18
C GLU A 99 -5.90 7.63 -6.81
N ILE A 100 -6.54 8.80 -6.67
CA ILE A 100 -7.25 9.23 -5.47
C ILE A 100 -8.71 8.75 -5.59
N PRO A 101 -9.20 7.93 -4.65
CA PRO A 101 -10.56 7.39 -4.64
C PRO A 101 -11.64 8.40 -4.24
#